data_AF-A0A512NND4-F1
#
_entry.id   AF-A0A512NND4-F1
#
_cell.length_a   1.000
_cell.length_b   1.000
_cell.length_c   1.000
_cell.angle_alpha   90.00
_cell.angle_beta   90.00
_cell.angle_gamma   90.00
#
_symmetry.space_group_name_H-M   'P 1'
#
loop_
_entity.id
_entity.type
_entity.pdbx_description
1 polymer ?
#
loop_
_entity_poly.entity_id
_entity_poly.type
_entity_poly.pdbx_seq_one_letter_code
_entity_poly.pdbx_strand_id
1 'polypeptide(L)'
;MRFAQQGNNGWTCMDPGGAPMCADKAAMEWAEAWQSKGPAPQKLGFIYMLNGDNGASNTDPYATKETPDNNWVKTGPHVMIVGSEAKAMMQSYPRDAKADPKKPYVMWPGTPYEHLMLPTK
;
A
#
# COMPACT_ATOMS: atom_id res chain seq x y z
N MET A 1 16.46 -5.35 3.07
CA MET A 1 15.81 -4.88 1.82
C MET A 1 16.85 -4.87 0.72
N ARG A 2 16.59 -5.53 -0.41
CA ARG A 2 17.39 -5.34 -1.63
C ARG A 2 16.70 -4.26 -2.45
N PHE A 3 17.27 -3.07 -2.51
CA PHE A 3 16.83 -2.05 -3.46
C PHE A 3 17.20 -2.55 -4.85
N ALA A 4 16.23 -2.67 -5.76
CA ALA A 4 16.59 -2.74 -7.17
C ALA A 4 17.02 -1.33 -7.60
N GLN A 5 17.93 -1.23 -8.57
CA GLN A 5 18.38 0.07 -9.06
C GLN A 5 17.19 0.92 -9.50
N GLN A 6 17.29 2.23 -9.27
CA GLN A 6 16.31 3.19 -9.77
C GLN A 6 16.21 3.07 -11.30
N GLY A 7 15.00 2.87 -11.81
CA GLY A 7 14.75 2.88 -13.25
C GLY A 7 14.89 4.29 -13.82
N ASN A 8 15.24 4.40 -15.10
CA ASN A 8 15.29 5.68 -15.81
C ASN A 8 13.90 6.24 -16.18
N ASN A 9 12.83 5.53 -15.80
CA ASN A 9 11.42 5.84 -16.11
C ASN A 9 10.65 6.42 -14.92
N GLY A 10 11.34 6.80 -13.83
CA GLY A 10 10.72 7.40 -12.64
C GLY A 10 10.11 6.39 -11.65
N TRP A 11 10.35 5.09 -11.85
CA TRP A 11 9.94 4.03 -10.92
C TRP A 11 11.15 3.45 -10.19
N THR A 12 10.93 3.11 -8.92
CA THR A 12 11.89 2.41 -8.07
C THR A 12 11.31 1.07 -7.67
N CYS A 13 12.01 -0.01 -8.01
CA CYS A 13 11.63 -1.37 -7.63
C CYS A 13 12.45 -1.85 -6.44
N MET A 14 11.87 -2.70 -5.60
CA MET A 14 12.56 -3.32 -4.48
C MET A 14 11.93 -4.65 -4.11
N ASP A 15 12.73 -5.53 -3.52
CA ASP A 15 12.26 -6.79 -2.97
C ASP A 15 12.43 -6.79 -1.44
N PRO A 16 11.34 -6.63 -0.67
CA PRO A 16 11.35 -6.68 0.78
C PRO A 16 11.39 -8.11 1.36
N GLY A 17 11.46 -9.15 0.53
CA GLY A 17 11.53 -10.55 0.98
C GLY A 17 10.48 -11.45 0.34
N GLY A 18 10.48 -11.56 -0.99
CA GLY A 18 9.57 -12.39 -1.77
C GLY A 18 8.28 -11.71 -2.21
N ALA A 19 8.11 -10.43 -1.88
CA ALA A 19 6.96 -9.60 -2.26
C ALA A 19 7.44 -8.38 -3.07
N PRO A 20 8.00 -8.59 -4.28
CA PRO A 20 8.58 -7.52 -5.07
C PRO A 20 7.54 -6.44 -5.39
N MET A 21 7.94 -5.20 -5.21
CA MET A 21 7.10 -4.03 -5.45
C MET A 21 7.87 -2.98 -6.24
N CYS A 22 7.14 -2.15 -6.99
CA CYS A 22 7.69 -0.94 -7.57
C CYS A 22 6.77 0.23 -7.29
N ALA A 23 7.37 1.38 -7.02
CA ALA A 23 6.68 2.60 -6.66
C ALA A 23 7.18 3.76 -7.54
N ASP A 24 6.28 4.66 -7.91
CA ASP A 24 6.68 5.93 -8.52
C ASP A 24 7.29 6.87 -7.46
N LYS A 25 7.77 8.03 -7.91
CA LYS A 25 8.38 9.03 -7.02
C LYS A 25 7.42 9.51 -5.90
N ALA A 26 6.15 9.74 -6.19
CA ALA A 26 5.20 10.23 -5.19
C ALA A 26 4.85 9.16 -4.15
N ALA A 27 4.75 7.91 -4.58
CA ALA A 27 4.58 6.77 -3.68
C ALA A 27 5.82 6.52 -2.81
N MET A 28 7.03 6.74 -3.35
CA MET A 28 8.25 6.70 -2.55
C MET A 28 8.27 7.77 -1.44
N GLU A 29 7.87 9.01 -1.77
CA GLU A 29 7.72 10.08 -0.76
C GLU A 29 6.65 9.73 0.29
N TRP A 30 5.54 9.11 -0.13
CA TRP A 30 4.52 8.63 0.79
C TRP A 30 5.02 7.52 1.70
N ALA A 31 5.81 6.58 1.18
CA ALA A 31 6.40 5.49 1.95
C ALA A 31 7.41 6.02 2.99
N GLU A 32 8.21 7.01 2.61
CA GLU A 32 9.11 7.71 3.53
C GLU A 32 8.34 8.45 4.65
N ALA A 33 7.26 9.14 4.30
CA ALA A 33 6.39 9.80 5.27
C ALA A 33 5.75 8.79 6.24
N TRP A 34 5.28 7.64 5.74
CA TRP A 34 4.74 6.55 6.57
C TRP A 34 5.80 5.99 7.55
N GLN A 35 7.01 5.69 7.05
CA GLN A 35 8.10 5.16 7.87
C GLN A 35 8.58 6.15 8.93
N SER A 36 8.68 7.44 8.58
CA SER A 36 9.10 8.51 9.49
C SER A 36 7.98 9.02 10.40
N LYS A 37 6.74 8.54 10.21
CA LYS A 37 5.53 9.03 10.89
C LYS A 37 5.27 10.54 10.64
N GLY A 38 5.70 11.04 9.48
CA GLY A 38 5.52 12.41 9.03
C GLY A 38 4.17 12.65 8.32
N PRO A 39 3.86 13.90 7.94
CA PRO A 39 2.62 14.19 7.22
C PRO A 39 2.59 13.47 5.86
N ALA A 40 1.45 12.85 5.54
CA ALA A 40 1.27 12.22 4.23
C ALA A 40 1.31 13.28 3.12
N PRO A 41 2.06 13.06 2.02
CA PRO A 41 2.20 14.05 0.96
C PRO A 41 0.85 14.32 0.27
N GLN A 42 0.67 15.57 -0.15
CA GLN A 42 -0.44 16.00 -1.02
C GLN A 42 -0.08 15.75 -2.48
N LYS A 43 0.06 14.47 -2.82
CA LYS A 43 0.35 13.96 -4.15
C LYS A 43 -0.37 12.63 -4.34
N LEU A 44 -0.74 12.32 -5.57
CA LEU A 44 -1.16 10.98 -5.97
C LEU A 44 0.08 10.14 -6.31
N GLY A 45 0.20 8.95 -5.71
CA GLY A 45 1.28 8.01 -6.01
C GLY A 45 0.77 6.60 -6.27
N PHE A 46 1.55 5.83 -7.03
CA PHE A 46 1.23 4.46 -7.41
C PHE A 46 2.31 3.47 -6.94
N ILE A 47 1.85 2.34 -6.40
CA ILE A 47 2.68 1.16 -6.10
C ILE A 47 2.06 -0.03 -6.80
N TYR A 48 2.86 -0.92 -7.38
CA TYR A 48 2.36 -2.21 -7.86
C TYR A 48 3.13 -3.37 -7.24
N MET A 49 2.41 -4.44 -6.94
CA MET A 49 2.92 -5.71 -6.41
C MET A 49 2.38 -6.86 -7.25
N LEU A 50 3.00 -7.10 -8.41
CA LEU A 50 2.47 -8.04 -9.41
C LEU A 50 2.62 -9.51 -9.02
N ASN A 51 3.44 -9.81 -8.01
CA ASN A 51 3.53 -11.14 -7.41
C ASN A 51 2.61 -11.31 -6.17
N GLY A 52 1.88 -10.25 -5.79
CA GLY A 52 1.17 -10.18 -4.53
C GLY A 52 2.06 -9.82 -3.34
N ASP A 53 1.44 -9.70 -2.17
CA ASP A 53 2.09 -9.43 -0.90
C ASP A 53 2.23 -10.69 -0.01
N ASN A 54 2.99 -10.56 1.07
CA ASN A 54 3.08 -11.57 2.13
C ASN A 54 2.01 -11.37 3.23
N GLY A 55 1.11 -10.43 3.00
CA GLY A 55 0.10 -9.92 3.89
C GLY A 55 0.51 -8.68 4.69
N ALA A 56 -0.50 -7.92 5.06
CA ALA A 56 -0.40 -6.74 5.92
C ALA A 56 -1.63 -6.64 6.82
N SER A 57 -1.48 -5.99 7.97
CA SER A 57 -2.63 -5.61 8.80
C SER A 57 -3.45 -4.57 8.07
N ASN A 58 -4.75 -4.81 7.90
CA ASN A 58 -5.63 -3.86 7.24
C ASN A 58 -5.97 -2.63 8.11
N THR A 59 -5.76 -2.73 9.42
CA THR A 59 -6.18 -1.70 10.39
C THR A 59 -5.02 -1.02 11.14
N ASP A 60 -3.86 -1.67 11.23
CA ASP A 60 -2.66 -1.15 11.91
C ASP A 60 -1.50 -1.00 10.90
N PRO A 61 -1.15 0.25 10.51
CA PRO A 61 -0.09 0.52 9.54
C PRO A 61 1.32 0.17 10.04
N TYR A 62 1.49 -0.20 11.31
CA TYR A 62 2.81 -0.50 11.89
C TYR A 62 2.94 -1.94 12.38
N ALA A 63 1.93 -2.78 12.14
CA ALA A 63 2.01 -4.19 12.47
C ALA A 63 3.04 -4.91 11.60
N THR A 64 3.94 -5.66 12.24
CA THR A 64 5.05 -6.36 11.55
C THR A 64 4.79 -7.85 11.35
N LYS A 65 3.73 -8.40 11.97
CA LYS A 65 3.35 -9.82 11.88
C LYS A 65 1.86 -10.01 12.06
N GLU A 66 1.36 -11.13 11.54
CA GLU A 66 -0.02 -11.58 11.71
C GLU A 66 -0.33 -11.82 13.20
N THR A 67 -1.48 -11.32 13.64
CA THR A 67 -2.08 -11.66 14.93
C THR A 67 -3.57 -11.97 14.71
N PRO A 68 -4.24 -12.66 15.66
CA PRO A 68 -5.67 -12.96 15.51
C PRO A 68 -6.57 -11.73 15.30
N ASP A 69 -6.12 -10.56 15.78
CA ASP A 69 -6.97 -9.38 15.91
C ASP A 69 -6.56 -8.22 14.99
N ASN A 70 -5.45 -8.31 14.25
CA ASN A 70 -4.97 -7.19 13.42
C ASN A 70 -5.52 -7.21 11.99
N ASN A 71 -6.50 -8.06 11.69
CA ASN A 71 -7.11 -8.15 10.36
C ASN A 71 -6.05 -8.30 9.27
N TRP A 72 -5.18 -9.29 9.42
CA TRP A 72 -4.14 -9.60 8.43
C TRP A 72 -4.79 -10.02 7.11
N VAL A 73 -4.50 -9.30 6.03
CA VAL A 73 -5.02 -9.56 4.69
C VAL A 73 -3.84 -9.86 3.79
N LYS A 74 -3.89 -11.02 3.10
CA LYS A 74 -2.96 -11.38 2.03
C LYS A 74 -3.60 -11.07 0.69
N THR A 75 -2.99 -10.18 -0.07
CA THR A 75 -3.49 -9.74 -1.37
C THR A 75 -2.66 -10.35 -2.48
N GLY A 76 -3.33 -10.91 -3.48
CA GLY A 76 -2.70 -11.33 -4.73
C GLY A 76 -2.15 -10.14 -5.53
N PRO A 77 -1.84 -10.32 -6.81
CA PRO A 77 -1.35 -9.24 -7.66
C PRO A 77 -2.24 -8.00 -7.62
N HIS A 78 -1.69 -6.85 -7.22
CA HIS A 78 -2.48 -5.63 -7.01
C HIS A 78 -1.70 -4.34 -7.30
N VAL A 79 -2.44 -3.24 -7.42
CA VAL A 79 -1.94 -1.86 -7.47
C VAL A 79 -2.46 -1.11 -6.25
N MET A 80 -1.63 -0.25 -5.67
CA MET A 80 -2.00 0.66 -4.59
C MET A 80 -2.03 2.08 -5.13
N ILE A 81 -3.05 2.85 -4.74
CA ILE A 81 -3.10 4.30 -4.96
C ILE A 81 -2.98 4.99 -3.62
N VAL A 82 -1.89 5.73 -3.44
CA VAL A 82 -1.46 6.31 -2.16
C VAL A 82 -1.44 7.84 -2.21
N GLY A 83 -1.23 8.43 -1.04
CA GLY A 83 -1.14 9.88 -0.85
C GLY A 83 -2.49 10.54 -0.61
N SER A 84 -2.47 11.73 -0.03
CA SER A 84 -3.71 12.36 0.45
C SER A 84 -4.66 12.81 -0.66
N GLU A 85 -4.17 12.97 -1.89
CA GLU A 85 -5.02 13.22 -3.07
C GLU A 85 -5.90 12.02 -3.45
N ALA A 86 -5.50 10.79 -3.09
CA ALA A 86 -6.28 9.59 -3.35
C ALA A 86 -7.58 9.53 -2.52
N LYS A 87 -7.71 10.32 -1.45
CA LYS A 87 -8.84 10.23 -0.49
C LYS A 87 -10.20 10.43 -1.14
N ALA A 88 -10.31 11.33 -2.11
CA ALA A 88 -11.56 11.54 -2.84
C ALA A 88 -11.96 10.31 -3.66
N MET A 89 -10.99 9.59 -4.22
CA MET A 89 -11.22 8.37 -5.01
C MET A 89 -11.70 7.20 -4.15
N MET A 90 -11.31 7.19 -2.87
CA MET A 90 -11.58 6.10 -1.93
C MET A 90 -12.99 6.12 -1.33
N GLN A 91 -13.80 7.17 -1.55
CA GLN A 91 -15.07 7.37 -0.85
C GLN A 91 -16.10 6.26 -1.08
N SER A 92 -16.11 5.67 -2.28
CA SER A 92 -17.07 4.63 -2.65
C SER A 92 -16.57 3.20 -2.38
N TYR A 93 -15.34 3.04 -1.88
CA TYR A 93 -14.75 1.74 -1.64
C TYR A 93 -15.00 1.24 -0.21
N PRO A 94 -15.13 -0.08 -0.01
CA PRO A 94 -15.28 -0.67 1.32
C PRO A 94 -14.13 -0.29 2.26
N ARG A 95 -14.49 -0.02 3.53
CA ARG A 95 -13.55 0.40 4.60
C ARG A 95 -13.61 -0.55 5.80
N ASP A 96 -14.12 -1.76 5.59
CA ASP A 96 -14.28 -2.77 6.62
C ASP A 96 -12.92 -3.21 7.17
N ALA A 97 -12.86 -3.51 8.48
CA ALA A 97 -11.64 -4.00 9.11
C ALA A 97 -11.13 -5.28 8.42
N LYS A 98 -12.05 -6.18 8.05
CA LYS A 98 -11.75 -7.40 7.27
C LYS A 98 -12.11 -7.17 5.80
N ALA A 99 -11.10 -6.85 5.00
CA ALA A 99 -11.27 -6.69 3.56
C ALA A 99 -11.37 -8.02 2.82
N ASP A 100 -12.06 -8.02 1.66
CA ASP A 100 -12.00 -9.10 0.67
C ASP A 100 -10.85 -8.79 -0.32
N PRO A 101 -9.71 -9.52 -0.29
CA PRO A 101 -8.54 -9.24 -1.11
C PRO A 101 -8.75 -9.49 -2.61
N LYS A 102 -9.95 -9.93 -3.02
CA LYS A 102 -10.33 -10.10 -4.43
C LYS A 102 -11.12 -8.92 -5.00
N LYS A 103 -11.43 -7.92 -4.17
CA LYS A 103 -12.18 -6.73 -4.56
C LYS A 103 -11.39 -5.48 -4.18
N PRO A 104 -11.61 -4.35 -4.84
CA PRO A 104 -11.07 -3.09 -4.37
C PRO A 104 -11.52 -2.72 -2.95
N TYR A 105 -10.60 -2.25 -2.11
CA TYR A 105 -10.88 -1.83 -0.73
C TYR A 105 -9.91 -0.76 -0.24
N VAL A 106 -10.29 -0.04 0.82
CA VAL A 106 -9.41 0.90 1.51
C VAL A 106 -8.65 0.18 2.61
N MET A 107 -7.33 0.26 2.57
CA MET A 107 -6.46 -0.18 3.66
C MET A 107 -6.12 0.99 4.59
N TRP A 108 -5.99 0.69 5.88
CA TRP A 108 -5.73 1.64 6.98
C TRP A 108 -6.73 2.81 7.04
N PRO A 109 -8.06 2.53 6.97
CA PRO A 109 -9.06 3.58 6.94
C PRO A 109 -8.96 4.50 8.15
N GLY A 110 -9.02 5.82 7.90
CA GLY A 110 -8.97 6.85 8.94
C GLY A 110 -7.56 7.29 9.35
N THR A 111 -6.51 6.64 8.83
CA THR A 111 -5.13 7.09 9.04
C THR A 111 -4.70 8.14 8.00
N PRO A 112 -3.63 8.91 8.24
CA PRO A 112 -3.03 9.77 7.21
C PRO A 112 -2.54 8.98 5.98
N TYR A 113 -2.27 7.69 6.14
CA TYR A 113 -1.71 6.80 5.12
C TYR A 113 -2.75 5.82 4.56
N GLU A 114 -4.04 6.10 4.72
CA GLU A 114 -5.06 5.30 4.04
C GLU A 114 -4.80 5.28 2.53
N HIS A 115 -4.98 4.12 1.92
CA HIS A 115 -4.70 3.93 0.49
C HIS A 115 -5.64 2.89 -0.11
N LEU A 116 -5.84 3.01 -1.42
CA LEU A 116 -6.72 2.14 -2.17
C LEU A 116 -5.93 0.92 -2.64
N MET A 117 -6.43 -0.26 -2.30
CA MET A 117 -5.94 -1.54 -2.81
C MET A 117 -6.78 -1.95 -4.02
N LEU A 118 -6.15 -2.19 -5.16
CA LEU A 118 -6.78 -2.62 -6.41
C LEU A 118 -6.23 -3.99 -6.84
N PRO A 119 -6.83 -5.10 -6.38
CA PRO A 119 -6.52 -6.43 -6.88
C PRO A 119 -6.76 -6.51 -8.40
N THR A 120 -5.87 -7.23 -9.10
CA THR A 120 -5.91 -7.40 -10.56
C THR A 120 -6.39 -8.78 -11.01
N LYS A 121 -6.71 -9.66 -10.05
CA LYS A 121 -7.22 -11.02 -10.25
C LYS A 121 -8.28 -11.36 -9.21
#